data_AF-A0A2H0WH24-F1
#
_entry.id   AF-A0A2H0WH24-F1
#
_cell.length_a   1.000
_cell.length_b   1.000
_cell.length_c   1.000
_cell.angle_alpha   90.00
_cell.angle_beta   90.00
_cell.angle_gamma   90.00
#
_symmetry.space_group_name_H-M   'P 1'
#
loop_
_entity.id
_entity.type
_entity.pdbx_description
1 polymer ?
#
loop_
_entity_poly.entity_id
_entity_poly.type
_entity_poly.pdbx_seq_one_letter_code
_entity_poly.pdbx_strand_id
1 'polypeptide(L)'
;MQNVAKALALFCLFAGVRSSAFADKPSLKAFSVRIQQGSQITAFFKKTQDLSSFSEKEFHLLWKVNQKSLRHLEIEFQNSSSFVRGEVEDEKVLSAVIQYLQLSLLQVRQLATHSDWKEVKGHLEKWFLFAADFPYEEASLVGLRFSGVVRSLLLDEMERLQVKYKADMAKEPMLRQWFLQVRAPWPVDRVIISESRRLLKPNLMSVANAAAQAFQKNPYQTSESVLKKIKNGNRPEAEFLRQIWREADILMMKTEMNRIGKMKLRLALAEYQQIHSALPPSSQELVKAGLLDQVPTDYLTGKALDLTSL
;
A
#
# COMPACT_ATOMS: atom_id res chain seq x y z
N MET A 1 37.03 -18.49 39.95
CA MET A 1 36.17 -18.61 38.73
C MET A 1 34.68 -18.76 39.09
N GLN A 2 34.13 -18.00 40.03
CA GLN A 2 32.70 -18.04 40.39
C GLN A 2 31.97 -16.69 40.18
N ASN A 3 32.70 -15.61 39.86
CA ASN A 3 32.12 -14.27 39.67
C ASN A 3 31.84 -13.90 38.21
N VAL A 4 32.29 -14.71 37.23
CA VAL A 4 31.96 -14.48 35.80
C VAL A 4 30.59 -15.08 35.45
N ALA A 5 30.18 -16.17 36.11
CA ALA A 5 28.90 -16.83 35.86
C ALA A 5 27.69 -16.00 36.36
N LYS A 6 27.84 -15.20 37.42
CA LYS A 6 26.78 -14.31 37.91
C LYS A 6 26.59 -13.06 37.04
N ALA A 7 27.63 -12.62 36.32
CA ALA A 7 27.52 -11.50 35.38
C ALA A 7 26.77 -11.89 34.09
N LEU A 8 26.94 -13.13 33.60
CA LEU A 8 26.17 -13.61 32.45
C LEU A 8 24.69 -13.89 32.77
N ALA A 9 24.38 -14.32 33.99
CA ALA A 9 22.99 -14.56 34.41
C ALA A 9 22.19 -13.25 34.57
N LEU A 10 22.86 -12.12 34.89
CA LEU A 10 22.20 -10.80 34.96
C LEU A 10 22.05 -10.13 33.59
N PHE A 11 22.92 -10.45 32.61
CA PHE A 11 22.83 -9.88 31.26
C PHE A 11 21.71 -10.51 30.42
N CYS A 12 21.31 -11.75 30.72
CA CYS A 12 20.16 -12.41 30.10
C CYS A 12 18.79 -11.97 30.67
N LEU A 13 18.76 -11.11 31.68
CA LEU A 13 17.53 -10.55 32.26
C LEU A 13 17.17 -9.15 31.73
N PHE A 14 18.03 -8.53 30.91
CA PHE A 14 17.77 -7.21 30.28
C PHE A 14 17.77 -7.23 28.75
N ALA A 15 18.12 -8.35 28.11
CA ALA A 15 17.77 -8.59 26.72
C ALA A 15 16.35 -9.16 26.69
N GLY A 16 15.37 -8.27 26.67
CA GLY A 16 13.97 -8.60 26.36
C GLY A 16 13.85 -9.15 24.95
N VAL A 17 14.32 -10.38 24.74
CA VAL A 17 13.81 -11.28 23.72
C VAL A 17 12.39 -11.58 24.17
N ARG A 18 11.46 -10.70 23.77
CA ARG A 18 10.06 -11.08 23.68
C ARG A 18 10.04 -12.23 22.69
N SER A 19 10.05 -13.44 23.24
CA SER A 19 9.50 -14.59 22.56
C SER A 19 8.16 -14.15 21.99
N SER A 20 8.05 -14.15 20.66
CA SER A 20 6.80 -14.01 19.94
C SER A 20 5.93 -15.24 20.23
N ALA A 21 5.50 -15.37 21.48
CA ALA A 21 4.38 -16.20 21.86
C ALA A 21 3.17 -15.57 21.18
N PHE A 22 2.58 -16.29 20.21
CA PHE A 22 1.26 -16.10 19.63
C PHE A 22 0.52 -14.86 20.14
N ALA A 23 0.95 -13.67 19.72
CA ALA A 23 0.17 -12.48 19.92
C ALA A 23 -1.07 -12.68 19.05
N ASP A 24 -2.25 -12.66 19.66
CA ASP A 24 -3.49 -12.70 18.90
C ASP A 24 -3.42 -11.63 17.81
N LYS A 25 -3.61 -12.05 16.56
CA LYS A 25 -3.55 -11.13 15.43
C LYS A 25 -4.60 -10.04 15.65
N PRO A 26 -4.30 -8.76 15.38
CA PRO A 26 -5.28 -7.71 15.55
C PRO A 26 -6.47 -7.90 14.60
N SER A 27 -7.66 -7.73 15.18
CA SER A 27 -8.95 -7.80 14.46
C SER A 27 -9.34 -6.42 13.95
N LEU A 28 -9.51 -6.27 12.63
CA LEU A 28 -10.01 -5.03 12.02
C LEU A 28 -11.47 -4.76 12.40
N LYS A 29 -12.27 -5.82 12.63
CA LYS A 29 -13.65 -5.70 13.13
C LYS A 29 -13.73 -5.02 14.49
N ALA A 30 -12.76 -5.25 15.38
CA ALA A 30 -12.72 -4.58 16.68
C ALA A 30 -12.51 -3.06 16.56
N PHE A 31 -11.92 -2.58 15.46
CA PHE A 31 -11.68 -1.16 15.21
C PHE A 31 -12.83 -0.47 14.48
N SER A 32 -13.54 -1.17 13.60
CA SER A 32 -14.62 -0.57 12.81
C SER A 32 -15.77 -0.03 13.65
N VAL A 33 -16.03 -0.64 14.82
CA VAL A 33 -17.06 -0.19 15.78
C VAL A 33 -16.70 1.15 16.44
N ARG A 34 -15.42 1.56 16.38
CA ARG A 34 -14.89 2.69 17.17
C ARG A 34 -14.81 4.01 16.40
N ILE A 35 -15.00 4.01 15.08
CA ILE A 35 -14.93 5.26 14.33
C ILE A 35 -16.22 6.05 14.50
N GLN A 36 -16.06 7.33 14.81
CA GLN A 36 -17.19 8.25 14.96
C GLN A 36 -17.08 9.33 13.88
N GLN A 37 -18.22 9.75 13.37
CA GLN A 37 -18.32 10.80 12.35
C GLN A 37 -17.65 10.44 11.01
N GLY A 38 -17.67 9.16 10.63
CA GLY A 38 -17.01 8.66 9.42
C GLY A 38 -17.44 9.35 8.12
N SER A 39 -18.73 9.65 7.97
CA SER A 39 -19.25 10.39 6.81
C SER A 39 -18.75 11.84 6.77
N GLN A 40 -18.68 12.51 7.94
CA GLN A 40 -18.12 13.85 8.06
C GLN A 40 -16.62 13.86 7.74
N ILE A 41 -15.86 12.86 8.21
CA ILE A 41 -14.43 12.70 7.87
C ILE A 41 -14.28 12.56 6.35
N THR A 42 -15.06 11.69 5.71
CA THR A 42 -15.00 11.49 4.25
C THR A 42 -15.34 12.78 3.50
N ALA A 43 -16.39 13.48 3.91
CA ALA A 43 -16.82 14.73 3.28
C ALA A 43 -15.76 15.82 3.42
N PHE A 44 -15.19 15.98 4.62
CA PHE A 44 -14.13 16.95 4.89
C PHE A 44 -12.83 16.61 4.14
N PHE A 45 -12.45 15.33 4.08
CA PHE A 45 -11.29 14.89 3.29
C PHE A 45 -11.42 15.22 1.79
N LYS A 46 -12.61 14.97 1.21
CA LYS A 46 -12.90 15.32 -0.19
C LYS A 46 -12.87 16.83 -0.41
N LYS A 47 -13.51 17.61 0.46
CA LYS A 47 -13.52 19.08 0.40
C LYS A 47 -12.11 19.66 0.43
N THR A 48 -11.20 19.04 1.18
CA THR A 48 -9.81 19.51 1.35
C THR A 48 -8.82 18.96 0.34
N GLN A 49 -9.29 18.33 -0.74
CA GLN A 49 -8.44 18.08 -1.92
C GLN A 49 -7.91 19.41 -2.49
N ASP A 50 -8.70 20.48 -2.38
CA ASP A 50 -8.19 21.84 -2.41
C ASP A 50 -7.83 22.28 -0.97
N LEU A 51 -6.53 22.53 -0.74
CA LEU A 51 -6.02 22.93 0.58
C LEU A 51 -6.54 24.29 1.02
N SER A 52 -6.99 25.15 0.10
CA SER A 52 -7.61 26.43 0.45
C SER A 52 -8.87 26.25 1.31
N SER A 53 -9.51 25.09 1.19
CA SER A 53 -10.72 24.72 1.93
C SER A 53 -10.43 24.01 3.26
N PHE A 54 -9.17 23.86 3.66
CA PHE A 54 -8.79 23.21 4.91
C PHE A 54 -9.08 24.11 6.11
N SER A 55 -9.92 23.62 7.02
CA SER A 55 -10.28 24.28 8.27
C SER A 55 -9.65 23.56 9.46
N GLU A 56 -8.69 24.20 10.13
CA GLU A 56 -8.04 23.63 11.32
C GLU A 56 -9.04 23.36 12.45
N LYS A 57 -10.06 24.22 12.59
CA LYS A 57 -11.12 24.06 13.60
C LYS A 57 -11.96 22.82 13.34
N GLU A 58 -12.33 22.59 12.07
CA GLU A 58 -13.11 21.41 11.66
C GLU A 58 -12.27 20.14 11.83
N PHE A 59 -10.99 20.18 11.40
CA PHE A 59 -10.05 19.09 11.63
C PHE A 59 -9.91 18.76 13.12
N HIS A 60 -9.67 19.75 13.99
CA HIS A 60 -9.50 19.54 15.43
C HIS A 60 -10.72 18.87 16.07
N LEU A 61 -11.92 19.21 15.63
CA LEU A 61 -13.15 18.59 16.12
C LEU A 61 -13.17 17.09 15.79
N LEU A 62 -12.94 16.74 14.52
CA LEU A 62 -12.92 15.36 14.05
C LEU A 62 -11.76 14.55 14.68
N TRP A 63 -10.60 15.18 14.78
CA TRP A 63 -9.38 14.60 15.36
C TRP A 63 -9.56 14.28 16.85
N LYS A 64 -10.04 15.24 17.64
CA LYS A 64 -10.20 15.08 19.10
C LYS A 64 -11.06 13.86 19.46
N VAL A 65 -12.10 13.61 18.68
CA VAL A 65 -13.02 12.48 18.87
C VAL A 65 -12.34 11.15 18.56
N ASN A 66 -11.52 11.08 17.49
CA ASN A 66 -11.05 9.82 16.92
C ASN A 66 -9.57 9.50 17.20
N GLN A 67 -8.78 10.45 17.71
CA GLN A 67 -7.31 10.32 17.86
C GLN A 67 -6.87 9.09 18.68
N LYS A 68 -7.61 8.71 19.73
CA LYS A 68 -7.24 7.56 20.57
C LYS A 68 -7.40 6.26 19.80
N SER A 69 -8.48 6.14 19.03
CA SER A 69 -8.75 4.96 18.21
C SER A 69 -7.76 4.86 17.05
N LEU A 70 -7.45 5.99 16.41
CA LEU A 70 -6.44 6.02 15.34
C LEU A 70 -5.05 5.63 15.84
N ARG A 71 -4.60 6.18 16.99
CA ARG A 71 -3.30 5.80 17.57
C ARG A 71 -3.23 4.32 17.90
N HIS A 72 -4.32 3.74 18.42
CA HIS A 72 -4.38 2.30 18.68
C HIS A 72 -4.26 1.49 17.39
N LEU A 73 -4.99 1.87 16.34
CA LEU A 73 -4.89 1.22 15.03
C LEU A 73 -3.47 1.29 14.45
N GLU A 74 -2.83 2.47 14.51
CA GLU A 74 -1.46 2.67 14.03
C GLU A 74 -0.44 1.82 14.81
N ILE A 75 -0.61 1.65 16.12
CA ILE A 75 0.26 0.78 16.94
C ILE A 75 0.11 -0.69 16.50
N GLU A 76 -1.11 -1.14 16.21
CA GLU A 76 -1.32 -2.50 15.70
C GLU A 76 -0.68 -2.70 14.33
N PHE A 77 -0.75 -1.70 13.43
CA PHE A 77 -0.08 -1.78 12.13
C PHE A 77 1.44 -1.94 12.24
N GLN A 78 2.05 -1.38 13.29
CA GLN A 78 3.50 -1.50 13.52
C GLN A 78 3.90 -2.83 14.17
N ASN A 79 3.06 -3.35 15.07
CA ASN A 79 3.37 -4.54 15.86
C ASN A 79 2.90 -5.84 15.21
N SER A 80 1.96 -5.75 14.27
CA SER A 80 1.37 -6.90 13.62
C SER A 80 2.22 -7.35 12.45
N SER A 81 2.74 -8.57 12.53
CA SER A 81 3.27 -9.29 11.37
C SER A 81 2.16 -9.89 10.50
N SER A 82 0.89 -9.81 10.92
CA SER A 82 -0.30 -10.13 10.11
C SER A 82 -1.63 -9.91 10.84
N PHE A 83 -2.69 -9.53 10.12
CA PHE A 83 -4.06 -9.38 10.63
C PHE A 83 -4.85 -10.71 10.65
N VAL A 84 -5.96 -10.75 11.38
CA VAL A 84 -6.90 -11.90 11.34
C VAL A 84 -7.43 -12.06 9.90
N ARG A 85 -7.15 -13.20 9.28
CA ARG A 85 -7.61 -13.52 7.92
C ARG A 85 -9.13 -13.67 7.87
N GLY A 86 -9.76 -13.18 6.81
CA GLY A 86 -11.20 -13.37 6.56
C GLY A 86 -12.12 -12.39 7.29
N GLU A 87 -11.59 -11.36 7.95
CA GLU A 87 -12.42 -10.29 8.53
C GLU A 87 -12.83 -9.21 7.52
N VAL A 88 -12.26 -9.27 6.31
CA VAL A 88 -12.18 -8.17 5.35
C VAL A 88 -13.33 -8.17 4.33
N GLU A 89 -14.19 -9.18 4.32
CA GLU A 89 -15.36 -9.18 3.42
C GLU A 89 -16.47 -8.20 3.86
N ASP A 90 -16.37 -7.59 5.05
CA ASP A 90 -17.35 -6.62 5.56
C ASP A 90 -17.03 -5.19 5.10
N GLU A 91 -17.85 -4.66 4.20
CA GLU A 91 -17.75 -3.30 3.66
C GLU A 91 -17.72 -2.22 4.75
N LYS A 92 -18.41 -2.42 5.89
CA LYS A 92 -18.40 -1.44 6.99
C LYS A 92 -17.03 -1.37 7.64
N VAL A 93 -16.36 -2.50 7.79
CA VAL A 93 -15.00 -2.56 8.35
C VAL A 93 -14.03 -1.86 7.42
N LEU A 94 -14.09 -2.17 6.13
CA LEU A 94 -13.23 -1.53 5.14
C LEU A 94 -13.45 -0.02 5.05
N SER A 95 -14.72 0.41 5.09
CA SER A 95 -15.08 1.83 5.10
C SER A 95 -14.51 2.55 6.32
N ALA A 96 -14.58 1.93 7.51
CA ALA A 96 -13.99 2.50 8.72
C ALA A 96 -12.46 2.64 8.64
N VAL A 97 -11.77 1.65 8.06
CA VAL A 97 -10.31 1.74 7.86
C VAL A 97 -9.96 2.87 6.89
N ILE A 98 -10.69 3.02 5.78
CA ILE A 98 -10.51 4.15 4.84
C ILE A 98 -10.72 5.49 5.55
N GLN A 99 -11.73 5.60 6.40
CA GLN A 99 -12.00 6.84 7.14
C GLN A 99 -10.89 7.14 8.17
N TYR A 100 -10.31 6.13 8.83
CA TYR A 100 -9.12 6.33 9.67
C TYR A 100 -7.92 6.79 8.85
N LEU A 101 -7.69 6.22 7.66
CA LEU A 101 -6.66 6.69 6.74
C LEU A 101 -6.89 8.16 6.37
N GLN A 102 -8.11 8.52 5.95
CA GLN A 102 -8.46 9.89 5.61
C GLN A 102 -8.19 10.86 6.76
N LEU A 103 -8.52 10.48 8.00
CA LEU A 103 -8.23 11.29 9.18
C LEU A 103 -6.71 11.43 9.41
N SER A 104 -5.94 10.36 9.23
CA SER A 104 -4.48 10.38 9.31
C SER A 104 -3.88 11.28 8.23
N LEU A 105 -4.39 11.23 6.99
CA LEU A 105 -3.94 12.10 5.91
C LEU A 105 -4.34 13.57 6.14
N LEU A 106 -5.48 13.85 6.78
CA LEU A 106 -5.82 15.21 7.23
C LEU A 106 -4.82 15.72 8.28
N GLN A 107 -4.38 14.86 9.20
CA GLN A 107 -3.32 15.20 10.15
C GLN A 107 -2.02 15.51 9.42
N VAL A 108 -1.65 14.69 8.43
CA VAL A 108 -0.49 14.94 7.55
C VAL A 108 -0.61 16.29 6.83
N ARG A 109 -1.79 16.66 6.34
CA ARG A 109 -2.03 17.97 5.72
C ARG A 109 -1.80 19.11 6.69
N GLN A 110 -2.29 18.99 7.91
CA GLN A 110 -2.05 19.98 8.96
C GLN A 110 -0.57 20.07 9.32
N LEU A 111 0.09 18.95 9.61
CA LEU A 111 1.52 18.92 9.93
C LEU A 111 2.35 19.53 8.80
N ALA A 112 1.98 19.24 7.55
CA ALA A 112 2.66 19.78 6.39
C ALA A 112 2.52 21.31 6.24
N THR A 113 1.75 22.04 7.05
CA THR A 113 1.77 23.51 7.05
C THR A 113 2.95 24.07 7.84
N HIS A 114 3.30 23.45 8.97
CA HIS A 114 4.21 24.01 9.97
C HIS A 114 5.38 23.11 10.38
N SER A 115 5.40 21.84 9.97
CA SER A 115 6.40 20.85 10.38
C SER A 115 7.41 20.51 9.28
N ASP A 116 8.51 19.89 9.71
CA ASP A 116 9.52 19.33 8.81
C ASP A 116 9.06 17.99 8.20
N TRP A 117 9.84 17.49 7.23
CA TRP A 117 9.57 16.21 6.58
C TRP A 117 9.60 15.03 7.55
N LYS A 118 10.45 15.08 8.58
CA LYS A 118 10.65 13.95 9.50
C LYS A 118 9.39 13.66 10.30
N GLU A 119 8.69 14.68 10.78
CA GLU A 119 7.43 14.53 11.51
C GLU A 119 6.32 14.02 10.59
N VAL A 120 6.19 14.58 9.37
CA VAL A 120 5.18 14.18 8.38
C VAL A 120 5.37 12.71 7.95
N LYS A 121 6.62 12.31 7.70
CA LYS A 121 7.01 10.97 7.25
C LYS A 121 6.51 9.87 8.18
N GLY A 122 6.64 10.05 9.50
CA GLY A 122 6.29 9.03 10.49
C GLY A 122 4.82 8.58 10.47
N HIS A 123 3.92 9.44 10.00
CA HIS A 123 2.49 9.12 9.84
C HIS A 123 2.20 8.32 8.57
N LEU A 124 2.96 8.55 7.50
CA LEU A 124 2.75 7.87 6.21
C LEU A 124 3.36 6.46 6.19
N GLU A 125 4.50 6.26 6.84
CA GLU A 125 5.23 4.97 6.85
C GLU A 125 4.33 3.80 7.24
N LYS A 126 3.60 3.95 8.34
CA LYS A 126 2.76 2.89 8.91
C LYS A 126 1.67 2.46 7.94
N TRP A 127 1.07 3.42 7.24
CA TRP A 127 0.02 3.15 6.26
C TRP A 127 0.57 2.53 4.98
N PHE A 128 1.77 2.92 4.53
CA PHE A 128 2.42 2.28 3.39
C PHE A 128 2.79 0.82 3.68
N LEU A 129 3.31 0.52 4.87
CA LEU A 129 3.57 -0.85 5.31
C LEU A 129 2.28 -1.69 5.32
N PHE A 130 1.23 -1.19 5.97
CA PHE A 130 -0.09 -1.83 5.97
C PHE A 130 -0.59 -2.09 4.53
N ALA A 131 -0.56 -1.08 3.68
CA ALA A 131 -1.05 -1.17 2.31
C ALA A 131 -0.21 -2.11 1.43
N ALA A 132 1.09 -2.26 1.73
CA ALA A 132 1.99 -3.17 1.03
C ALA A 132 1.66 -4.64 1.32
N ASP A 133 1.42 -4.97 2.59
CA ASP A 133 1.26 -6.35 3.05
C ASP A 133 -0.18 -6.86 2.92
N PHE A 134 -1.18 -5.99 3.08
CA PHE A 134 -2.59 -6.36 3.10
C PHE A 134 -3.07 -7.31 1.98
N PRO A 135 -2.79 -7.07 0.68
CA PRO A 135 -3.30 -7.94 -0.38
C PRO A 135 -2.64 -9.33 -0.40
N TYR A 136 -1.52 -9.51 0.31
CA TYR A 136 -0.85 -10.81 0.46
C TYR A 136 -1.36 -11.60 1.66
N GLU A 137 -1.92 -10.92 2.65
CA GLU A 137 -2.54 -11.52 3.83
C GLU A 137 -4.00 -11.87 3.58
N GLU A 138 -4.72 -10.97 2.93
CA GLU A 138 -6.10 -11.11 2.53
C GLU A 138 -6.18 -11.23 1.01
N ALA A 139 -5.91 -12.45 0.52
CA ALA A 139 -6.00 -12.77 -0.89
C ALA A 139 -7.47 -12.96 -1.34
N SER A 140 -8.29 -11.92 -1.19
CA SER A 140 -9.67 -11.86 -1.72
C SER A 140 -9.80 -10.73 -2.74
N LEU A 141 -10.81 -10.83 -3.62
CA LEU A 141 -11.04 -9.79 -4.62
C LEU A 141 -11.40 -8.45 -3.98
N VAL A 142 -12.18 -8.49 -2.90
CA VAL A 142 -12.56 -7.32 -2.11
C VAL A 142 -11.32 -6.71 -1.46
N GLY A 143 -10.47 -7.53 -0.83
CA GLY A 143 -9.24 -7.07 -0.20
C GLY A 143 -8.28 -6.42 -1.20
N LEU A 144 -8.14 -7.00 -2.40
CA LEU A 144 -7.29 -6.46 -3.45
C LEU A 144 -7.75 -5.08 -3.94
N ARG A 145 -9.06 -4.91 -4.19
CA ARG A 145 -9.64 -3.61 -4.59
C ARG A 145 -9.54 -2.58 -3.48
N PHE A 146 -9.76 -3.00 -2.23
CA PHE A 146 -9.57 -2.15 -1.06
C PHE A 146 -8.12 -1.66 -0.95
N SER A 147 -7.12 -2.53 -1.16
CA SER A 147 -5.71 -2.12 -1.20
C SER A 147 -5.44 -1.08 -2.28
N GLY A 148 -6.04 -1.23 -3.46
CA GLY A 148 -5.95 -0.22 -4.52
C GLY A 148 -6.44 1.16 -4.10
N VAL A 149 -7.58 1.22 -3.37
CA VAL A 149 -8.11 2.49 -2.83
C VAL A 149 -7.17 3.09 -1.78
N VAL A 150 -6.73 2.29 -0.79
CA VAL A 150 -5.81 2.73 0.26
C VAL A 150 -4.51 3.26 -0.33
N ARG A 151 -3.90 2.51 -1.25
CA ARG A 151 -2.68 2.91 -1.95
C ARG A 151 -2.90 4.19 -2.75
N SER A 152 -3.99 4.31 -3.52
CA SER A 152 -4.28 5.53 -4.28
C SER A 152 -4.33 6.77 -3.38
N LEU A 153 -5.02 6.70 -2.23
CA LEU A 153 -5.10 7.82 -1.29
C LEU A 153 -3.74 8.22 -0.72
N LEU A 154 -2.89 7.23 -0.42
CA LEU A 154 -1.52 7.47 0.04
C LEU A 154 -0.65 8.08 -1.06
N LEU A 155 -0.77 7.60 -2.29
CA LEU A 155 -0.04 8.13 -3.45
C LEU A 155 -0.48 9.57 -3.77
N ASP A 156 -1.77 9.90 -3.68
CA ASP A 156 -2.28 11.26 -3.88
C ASP A 156 -1.61 12.24 -2.90
N GLU A 157 -1.53 11.82 -1.64
CA GLU A 157 -0.94 12.62 -0.57
C GLU A 157 0.59 12.75 -0.73
N MET A 158 1.27 11.67 -1.12
CA MET A 158 2.71 11.69 -1.40
C MET A 158 3.08 12.58 -2.58
N GLU A 159 2.33 12.53 -3.68
CA GLU A 159 2.54 13.39 -4.84
C GLU A 159 2.40 14.88 -4.46
N ARG A 160 1.42 15.21 -3.61
CA ARG A 160 1.25 16.57 -3.05
C ARG A 160 2.46 16.99 -2.21
N LEU A 161 2.88 16.13 -1.28
CA LEU A 161 4.01 16.40 -0.38
C LEU A 161 5.33 16.53 -1.13
N GLN A 162 5.51 15.80 -2.23
CA GLN A 162 6.70 15.86 -3.06
C GLN A 162 6.94 17.26 -3.65
N VAL A 163 5.90 18.07 -3.87
CA VAL A 163 6.05 19.46 -4.32
C VAL A 163 6.75 20.30 -3.25
N LYS A 164 6.37 20.14 -1.99
CA LYS A 164 6.93 20.91 -0.86
C LYS A 164 8.27 20.34 -0.37
N TYR A 165 8.34 19.03 -0.16
CA TYR A 165 9.46 18.35 0.51
C TYR A 165 10.43 17.66 -0.46
N LYS A 166 10.42 18.04 -1.76
CA LYS A 166 11.26 17.42 -2.81
C LYS A 166 12.70 17.19 -2.36
N ALA A 167 13.31 18.21 -1.77
CA ALA A 167 14.71 18.18 -1.39
C ALA A 167 14.99 17.26 -0.20
N ASP A 168 14.10 17.23 0.79
CA ASP A 168 14.22 16.37 1.97
C ASP A 168 13.96 14.91 1.63
N MET A 169 12.94 14.67 0.79
CA MET A 169 12.58 13.34 0.30
C MET A 169 13.69 12.71 -0.54
N ALA A 170 14.42 13.51 -1.33
CA ALA A 170 15.55 13.05 -2.13
C ALA A 170 16.73 12.55 -1.27
N LYS A 171 16.90 13.12 -0.08
CA LYS A 171 17.97 12.75 0.87
C LYS A 171 17.64 11.54 1.72
N GLU A 172 16.43 10.98 1.59
CA GLU A 172 15.94 9.91 2.44
C GLU A 172 16.07 8.56 1.72
N PRO A 173 17.10 7.74 2.05
CA PRO A 173 17.35 6.49 1.33
C PRO A 173 16.20 5.48 1.50
N MET A 174 15.55 5.50 2.67
CA MET A 174 14.44 4.61 3.00
C MET A 174 13.16 4.93 2.22
N LEU A 175 13.00 6.15 1.73
CA LEU A 175 11.78 6.56 1.04
C LEU A 175 11.61 5.86 -0.31
N ARG A 176 12.72 5.69 -1.04
CA ARG A 176 12.73 4.85 -2.25
C ARG A 176 12.41 3.39 -1.91
N GLN A 177 12.85 2.91 -0.75
CA GLN A 177 12.53 1.56 -0.28
C GLN A 177 11.05 1.38 0.05
N TRP A 178 10.34 2.38 0.57
CA TRP A 178 8.89 2.28 0.76
C TRP A 178 8.15 2.05 -0.57
N PHE A 179 8.57 2.74 -1.64
CA PHE A 179 8.02 2.48 -2.98
C PHE A 179 8.48 1.16 -3.60
N LEU A 180 9.49 0.49 -3.03
CA LEU A 180 9.86 -0.89 -3.36
C LEU A 180 9.07 -1.91 -2.53
N GLN A 181 8.64 -1.53 -1.32
CA GLN A 181 7.80 -2.36 -0.46
C GLN A 181 6.37 -2.50 -1.00
N VAL A 182 5.83 -1.49 -1.70
CA VAL A 182 4.58 -1.63 -2.45
C VAL A 182 4.81 -2.62 -3.60
N ARG A 183 4.56 -3.91 -3.32
CA ARG A 183 4.75 -4.98 -4.29
C ARG A 183 3.72 -4.83 -5.41
N ALA A 184 4.24 -4.62 -6.61
CA ALA A 184 3.53 -4.69 -7.87
C ALA A 184 4.30 -5.61 -8.83
N PRO A 185 3.62 -6.44 -9.64
CA PRO A 185 2.17 -6.52 -9.81
C PRO A 185 1.45 -7.14 -8.60
N TRP A 186 0.14 -6.88 -8.51
CA TRP A 186 -0.71 -7.40 -7.43
C TRP A 186 -0.76 -8.94 -7.43
N PRO A 187 -1.02 -9.60 -6.27
CA PRO A 187 -1.04 -11.06 -6.13
C PRO A 187 -2.32 -11.71 -6.69
N VAL A 188 -2.63 -11.45 -7.96
CA VAL A 188 -3.85 -11.92 -8.64
C VAL A 188 -3.95 -13.45 -8.65
N ASP A 189 -2.82 -14.14 -8.77
CA ASP A 189 -2.75 -15.60 -8.72
C ASP A 189 -3.28 -16.15 -7.39
N ARG A 190 -2.91 -15.52 -6.26
CA ARG A 190 -3.38 -15.92 -4.93
C ARG A 190 -4.86 -15.67 -4.76
N VAL A 191 -5.35 -14.52 -5.24
CA VAL A 191 -6.77 -14.16 -5.19
C VAL A 191 -7.60 -15.17 -5.98
N ILE A 192 -7.18 -15.53 -7.19
CA ILE A 192 -7.86 -16.55 -8.00
C ILE A 192 -7.96 -17.87 -7.26
N ILE A 193 -6.88 -18.37 -6.66
CA ILE A 193 -6.91 -19.62 -5.89
C ILE A 193 -7.83 -19.54 -4.68
N SER A 194 -7.76 -18.43 -3.94
CA SER A 194 -8.54 -18.22 -2.72
C SER A 194 -10.04 -18.19 -3.02
N GLU A 195 -10.48 -17.35 -3.96
CA GLU A 195 -11.88 -17.27 -4.40
C GLU A 195 -12.36 -18.59 -4.99
N SER A 196 -11.49 -19.28 -5.74
CA SER A 196 -11.79 -20.59 -6.32
C SER A 196 -12.09 -21.65 -5.28
N ARG A 197 -11.32 -21.71 -4.19
CA ARG A 197 -11.56 -22.68 -3.11
C ARG A 197 -12.90 -22.49 -2.42
N ARG A 198 -13.41 -21.25 -2.40
CA ARG A 198 -14.70 -20.91 -1.78
C ARG A 198 -15.89 -21.22 -2.70
N LEU A 199 -15.72 -21.02 -4.00
CA LEU A 199 -16.85 -20.98 -4.95
C LEU A 199 -16.87 -22.15 -5.95
N LEU A 200 -15.74 -22.78 -6.27
CA LEU A 200 -15.69 -23.90 -7.21
C LEU A 200 -15.88 -25.25 -6.52
N LYS A 201 -16.48 -26.18 -7.28
CA LYS A 201 -16.42 -27.60 -6.96
C LYS A 201 -14.98 -28.13 -7.12
N PRO A 202 -14.56 -29.15 -6.33
CA PRO A 202 -13.19 -29.67 -6.34
C PRO A 202 -12.66 -30.09 -7.73
N ASN A 203 -13.52 -30.65 -8.58
CA ASN A 203 -13.15 -31.09 -9.93
C ASN A 203 -12.78 -29.93 -10.89
N LEU A 204 -13.14 -28.69 -10.56
CA LEU A 204 -12.82 -27.49 -11.35
C LEU A 204 -11.61 -26.72 -10.81
N MET A 205 -11.02 -27.14 -9.69
CA MET A 205 -9.82 -26.50 -9.14
C MET A 205 -8.61 -26.59 -10.08
N SER A 206 -8.57 -27.58 -10.98
CA SER A 206 -7.54 -27.66 -12.03
C SER A 206 -7.56 -26.45 -12.98
N VAL A 207 -8.74 -25.88 -13.27
CA VAL A 207 -8.91 -24.67 -14.09
C VAL A 207 -8.36 -23.46 -13.33
N ALA A 208 -8.70 -23.32 -12.05
CA ALA A 208 -8.21 -22.25 -11.19
C ALA A 208 -6.68 -22.27 -11.04
N ASN A 209 -6.09 -23.46 -10.84
CA ASN A 209 -4.64 -23.63 -10.75
C ASN A 209 -3.93 -23.22 -12.06
N ALA A 210 -4.48 -23.61 -13.22
CA ALA A 210 -3.94 -23.18 -14.50
C ALA A 210 -4.05 -21.66 -14.71
N ALA A 211 -5.16 -21.05 -14.27
CA ALA A 211 -5.34 -19.59 -14.33
C ALA A 211 -4.33 -18.87 -13.43
N ALA A 212 -4.14 -19.33 -12.20
CA ALA A 212 -3.15 -18.78 -11.28
C ALA A 212 -1.73 -18.85 -11.86
N GLN A 213 -1.33 -19.98 -12.45
CA GLN A 213 -0.03 -20.11 -13.14
C GLN A 213 0.11 -19.14 -14.32
N ALA A 214 -0.97 -18.89 -15.06
CA ALA A 214 -0.95 -17.90 -16.14
C ALA A 214 -0.74 -16.47 -15.59
N PHE A 215 -1.41 -16.12 -14.49
CA PHE A 215 -1.24 -14.81 -13.84
C PHE A 215 0.14 -14.60 -13.22
N GLN A 216 0.77 -15.66 -12.69
CA GLN A 216 2.16 -15.59 -12.24
C GLN A 216 3.12 -15.22 -13.37
N LYS A 217 2.83 -15.64 -14.62
CA LYS A 217 3.63 -15.30 -15.80
C LYS A 217 3.27 -13.93 -16.37
N ASN A 218 1.98 -13.60 -16.39
CA ASN A 218 1.47 -12.34 -16.95
C ASN A 218 0.19 -11.89 -16.24
N PRO A 219 0.29 -10.98 -15.26
CA PRO A 219 -0.86 -10.45 -14.52
C PRO A 219 -1.63 -9.35 -15.29
N TYR A 220 -1.17 -8.96 -16.49
CA TYR A 220 -1.76 -7.88 -17.29
C TYR A 220 -2.81 -8.36 -18.29
N GLN A 221 -3.33 -9.58 -18.12
CA GLN A 221 -4.40 -10.15 -18.95
C GLN A 221 -5.67 -10.30 -18.11
N THR A 222 -6.84 -10.23 -18.72
CA THR A 222 -8.10 -10.48 -18.01
C THR A 222 -8.27 -11.97 -17.71
N SER A 223 -9.02 -12.28 -16.64
CA SER A 223 -9.45 -13.66 -16.36
C SER A 223 -10.17 -14.28 -17.54
N GLU A 224 -11.01 -13.53 -18.25
CA GLU A 224 -11.69 -14.02 -19.43
C GLU A 224 -10.71 -14.47 -20.53
N SER A 225 -9.70 -13.65 -20.83
CA SER A 225 -8.66 -13.97 -21.82
C SER A 225 -7.82 -15.17 -21.43
N VAL A 226 -7.48 -15.28 -20.14
CA VAL A 226 -6.73 -16.42 -19.58
C VAL A 226 -7.55 -17.71 -19.67
N LEU A 227 -8.82 -17.69 -19.26
CA LEU A 227 -9.69 -18.87 -19.25
C LEU A 227 -9.97 -19.43 -20.64
N LYS A 228 -10.07 -18.58 -21.68
CA LYS A 228 -10.22 -19.03 -23.07
C LYS A 228 -9.08 -19.94 -23.54
N LYS A 229 -7.89 -19.80 -22.94
CA LYS A 229 -6.68 -20.59 -23.29
C LYS A 229 -6.52 -21.85 -22.44
N ILE A 230 -7.34 -22.02 -21.40
CA ILE A 230 -7.23 -23.13 -20.45
C ILE A 230 -8.22 -24.23 -20.84
N LYS A 231 -7.74 -25.48 -20.84
CA LYS A 231 -8.61 -26.65 -21.03
C LYS A 231 -9.71 -26.66 -19.98
N ASN A 232 -10.97 -26.79 -20.41
CA ASN A 232 -12.17 -26.68 -19.57
C ASN A 232 -12.44 -25.28 -18.97
N GLY A 233 -11.71 -24.24 -19.37
CA GLY A 233 -11.91 -22.87 -18.87
C GLY A 233 -13.23 -22.22 -19.30
N ASN A 234 -13.86 -22.74 -20.36
CA ASN A 234 -15.15 -22.25 -20.87
C ASN A 234 -16.37 -22.96 -20.29
N ARG A 235 -16.20 -23.80 -19.26
CA ARG A 235 -17.32 -24.47 -18.61
C ARG A 235 -18.24 -23.47 -17.90
N PRO A 236 -19.57 -23.59 -17.98
CA PRO A 236 -20.50 -22.70 -17.28
C PRO A 236 -20.23 -22.62 -15.76
N GLU A 237 -19.77 -23.71 -15.17
CA GLU A 237 -19.45 -23.78 -13.74
C GLU A 237 -18.19 -22.99 -13.35
N ALA A 238 -17.37 -22.59 -14.32
CA ALA A 238 -16.18 -21.75 -14.14
C ALA A 238 -16.45 -20.27 -14.45
N GLU A 239 -17.69 -19.90 -14.78
CA GLU A 239 -18.03 -18.58 -15.29
C GLU A 239 -17.66 -17.43 -14.34
N PHE A 240 -17.81 -17.63 -13.03
CA PHE A 240 -17.47 -16.58 -12.06
C PHE A 240 -15.98 -16.20 -12.11
N LEU A 241 -15.08 -17.12 -12.48
CA LEU A 241 -13.65 -16.84 -12.55
C LEU A 241 -13.34 -15.72 -13.56
N ARG A 242 -14.17 -15.59 -14.60
CA ARG A 242 -14.06 -14.51 -15.61
C ARG A 242 -14.23 -13.13 -15.00
N GLN A 243 -14.94 -13.02 -13.87
CA GLN A 243 -15.28 -11.75 -13.23
C GLN A 243 -14.25 -11.28 -12.20
N ILE A 244 -13.28 -12.13 -11.82
CA ILE A 244 -12.32 -11.82 -10.75
C ILE A 244 -11.31 -10.76 -11.18
N TRP A 245 -10.79 -10.82 -12.41
CA TRP A 245 -9.74 -9.91 -12.86
C TRP A 245 -10.11 -9.30 -14.21
N ARG A 246 -10.68 -8.09 -14.14
CA ARG A 246 -11.27 -7.39 -15.29
C ARG A 246 -10.36 -6.26 -15.76
N GLU A 247 -10.67 -5.72 -16.94
CA GLU A 247 -9.92 -4.58 -17.50
C GLU A 247 -9.83 -3.38 -16.55
N ALA A 248 -10.90 -3.08 -15.81
CA ALA A 248 -10.89 -2.01 -14.82
C ALA A 248 -9.88 -2.27 -13.68
N ASP A 249 -9.75 -3.51 -13.22
CA ASP A 249 -8.81 -3.89 -12.17
C ASP A 249 -7.36 -3.82 -12.69
N ILE A 250 -7.12 -4.25 -13.94
CA ILE A 250 -5.82 -4.13 -14.62
C ILE A 250 -5.45 -2.65 -14.82
N LEU A 251 -6.39 -1.81 -15.26
CA LEU A 251 -6.16 -0.38 -15.46
C LEU A 251 -5.79 0.31 -14.14
N MET A 252 -6.48 -0.03 -13.05
CA MET A 252 -6.15 0.47 -11.71
C MET A 252 -4.71 0.08 -11.31
N MET A 253 -4.34 -1.20 -11.48
CA MET A 253 -2.97 -1.66 -11.21
C MET A 253 -1.93 -0.94 -12.08
N LYS A 254 -2.16 -0.81 -13.39
CA LYS A 254 -1.26 -0.10 -14.30
C LYS A 254 -1.09 1.37 -13.92
N THR A 255 -2.18 2.02 -13.51
CA THR A 255 -2.17 3.41 -13.04
C THR A 255 -1.34 3.54 -11.77
N GLU A 256 -1.54 2.66 -10.78
CA GLU A 256 -0.72 2.61 -9.56
C GLU A 256 0.77 2.46 -9.89
N MET A 257 1.12 1.49 -10.75
CA MET A 257 2.50 1.24 -11.15
C MET A 257 3.13 2.45 -11.85
N ASN A 258 2.38 3.13 -12.72
CA ASN A 258 2.83 4.35 -13.39
C ASN A 258 3.10 5.48 -12.40
N ARG A 259 2.20 5.70 -11.44
CA ARG A 259 2.36 6.73 -10.41
C ARG A 259 3.60 6.49 -9.55
N ILE A 260 3.80 5.24 -9.11
CA ILE A 260 5.01 4.82 -8.39
C ILE A 260 6.26 5.05 -9.23
N GLY A 261 6.23 4.67 -10.51
CA GLY A 261 7.33 4.89 -11.45
C GLY A 261 7.70 6.37 -11.59
N LYS A 262 6.71 7.24 -11.79
CA LYS A 262 6.91 8.69 -11.89
C LYS A 262 7.47 9.29 -10.61
N MET A 263 6.97 8.88 -9.43
CA MET A 263 7.51 9.37 -8.16
C MET A 263 8.96 8.95 -7.94
N LYS A 264 9.32 7.69 -8.23
CA LYS A 264 10.72 7.23 -8.19
C LYS A 264 11.60 8.07 -9.09
N LEU A 265 11.14 8.34 -10.31
CA LEU A 265 11.87 9.15 -11.28
C LEU A 265 12.03 10.61 -10.83
N ARG A 266 10.99 11.23 -10.24
CA ARG A 266 11.07 12.58 -9.65
C ARG A 266 12.05 12.67 -8.47
N LEU A 267 12.09 11.65 -7.61
CA LEU A 267 13.04 11.58 -6.50
C LEU A 267 14.47 11.42 -7.00
N ALA A 268 14.71 10.49 -7.91
CA ALA A 268 16.02 10.29 -8.51
C ALA A 268 16.52 11.54 -9.24
N LEU A 269 15.64 12.23 -9.97
CA LEU A 269 15.93 13.52 -10.59
C LEU A 269 16.33 14.58 -9.54
N ALA A 270 15.56 14.69 -8.45
CA ALA A 270 15.84 15.64 -7.38
C ALA A 270 17.22 15.40 -6.74
N GLU A 271 17.54 14.14 -6.47
CA GLU A 271 18.81 13.73 -5.89
C GLU A 271 19.98 13.96 -6.85
N TYR A 272 19.82 13.65 -8.14
CA TYR A 272 20.82 13.94 -9.16
C TYR A 272 21.14 15.44 -9.21
N GLN A 273 20.11 16.28 -9.23
CA GLN A 273 20.28 17.74 -9.24
C GLN A 273 21.04 18.24 -8.02
N GLN A 274 20.85 17.62 -6.85
CA GLN A 274 21.57 17.98 -5.63
C GLN A 274 23.05 17.55 -5.68
N ILE A 275 23.33 16.35 -6.19
CA ILE A 275 24.69 15.80 -6.24
C ILE A 275 25.52 16.49 -7.33
N HIS A 276 24.95 16.68 -8.52
CA HIS A 276 25.67 17.12 -9.71
C HIS A 276 25.46 18.60 -10.04
N SER A 277 24.60 19.32 -9.30
CA SER A 277 24.22 20.72 -9.59
C SER A 277 23.76 20.95 -11.03
N ALA A 278 23.24 19.91 -11.69
CA ALA A 278 22.85 19.92 -13.09
C ALA A 278 21.63 19.02 -13.34
N LEU A 279 20.96 19.22 -14.48
CA LEU A 279 19.92 18.31 -14.95
C LEU A 279 20.56 17.09 -15.62
N PRO A 280 20.05 15.87 -15.37
CA PRO A 280 20.47 14.70 -16.11
C PRO A 280 19.99 14.81 -17.58
N PRO A 281 20.80 14.43 -18.57
CA PRO A 281 20.43 14.49 -19.98
C PRO A 281 19.37 13.45 -20.36
N SER A 282 19.18 12.39 -19.58
CA SER A 282 18.20 11.33 -19.83
C SER A 282 17.86 10.54 -18.57
N SER A 283 16.77 9.77 -18.59
CA SER A 283 16.43 8.82 -17.52
C SER A 283 17.51 7.74 -17.35
N GLN A 284 18.22 7.35 -18.42
CA GLN A 284 19.33 6.40 -18.36
C GLN A 284 20.50 6.92 -17.54
N GLU A 285 20.72 8.24 -17.51
CA GLU A 285 21.79 8.81 -16.70
C GLU A 285 21.53 8.62 -15.20
N LEU A 286 20.26 8.65 -14.78
CA LEU A 286 19.87 8.35 -13.40
C LEU A 286 20.16 6.90 -13.00
N VAL A 287 20.07 5.96 -13.95
CA VAL A 287 20.45 4.56 -13.73
C VAL A 287 21.97 4.43 -13.61
N LYS A 288 22.74 5.06 -14.51
CA LYS A 288 24.21 5.06 -14.44
C LYS A 288 24.74 5.69 -13.16
N ALA A 289 24.07 6.72 -12.65
CA ALA A 289 24.38 7.36 -11.37
C ALA A 289 23.97 6.51 -10.15
N GLY A 290 23.37 5.32 -10.34
CA GLY A 290 22.94 4.43 -9.26
C GLY A 290 21.70 4.94 -8.49
N LEU A 291 20.97 5.91 -9.04
CA LEU A 291 19.81 6.52 -8.39
C LEU A 291 18.50 5.76 -8.69
N LEU A 292 18.54 4.91 -9.72
CA LEU A 292 17.49 4.00 -10.14
C LEU A 292 18.11 2.64 -10.53
N ASP A 293 17.43 1.55 -10.21
CA ASP A 293 17.85 0.21 -10.68
C ASP A 293 17.65 0.06 -12.19
N GLN A 294 16.55 0.62 -12.71
CA GLN A 294 16.21 0.65 -14.13
C GLN A 294 15.28 1.84 -14.41
N VAL A 295 15.18 2.23 -15.68
CA VAL A 295 14.22 3.25 -16.10
C VAL A 295 12.80 2.68 -15.93
N PRO A 296 11.91 3.35 -15.17
CA PRO A 296 10.53 2.89 -15.01
C PRO A 296 9.79 2.81 -16.35
N THR A 297 8.89 1.83 -16.49
CA THR A 297 8.04 1.67 -17.69
C THR A 297 6.67 2.30 -17.47
N ASP A 298 6.12 2.94 -18.49
CA ASP A 298 4.70 3.27 -18.58
C ASP A 298 3.92 2.02 -18.98
N TYR A 299 3.16 1.46 -18.04
CA TYR A 299 2.39 0.23 -18.22
C TYR A 299 1.13 0.40 -19.08
N LEU A 300 0.75 1.63 -19.43
CA LEU A 300 -0.32 1.92 -20.40
C LEU A 300 0.20 1.85 -21.84
N THR A 301 1.43 2.33 -22.09
CA THR A 301 2.00 2.42 -23.44
C THR A 301 3.09 1.38 -23.74
N GLY A 302 3.65 0.75 -22.71
CA GLY A 302 4.80 -0.16 -22.79
C GLY A 302 6.14 0.54 -23.01
N LYS A 303 6.17 1.88 -23.03
CA LYS A 303 7.38 2.68 -23.27
C LYS A 303 8.09 3.02 -21.96
N ALA A 304 9.39 3.28 -22.03
CA ALA A 304 10.12 3.82 -20.89
C ALA A 304 9.60 5.22 -20.51
N LEU A 305 9.48 5.50 -19.21
CA LEU A 305 9.17 6.83 -18.70
C LEU A 305 10.37 7.75 -18.92
N ASP A 306 10.12 8.87 -19.60
CA ASP A 306 11.10 9.91 -19.84
C ASP A 306 10.99 11.04 -18.80
N LEU A 307 12.03 11.87 -18.72
CA LEU A 307 12.05 13.02 -17.82
C LEU A 307 11.02 14.10 -18.21
N THR A 308 10.57 14.12 -19.47
CA THR A 308 9.56 15.05 -19.97
C THR A 308 8.14 14.67 -19.53
N SER A 309 7.94 13.44 -19.04
CA SER A 309 6.65 12.91 -18.58
C SER A 309 6.32 13.22 -17.11
N LEU A 310 7.21 13.96 -16.43
CA LEU A 310 7.18 14.23 -15.00
C LEU A 310 6.38 15.47 -14.60
#